data_AF-A0A1F5DF09-F1
#
_entry.id   AF-A0A1F5DF09-F1
#
_cell.length_a   1.000
_cell.length_b   1.000
_cell.length_c   1.000
_cell.angle_alpha   90.00
_cell.angle_beta   90.00
_cell.angle_gamma   90.00
#
_symmetry.space_group_name_H-M   'P 1'
#
loop_
_entity.id
_entity.type
_entity.pdbx_description
1 polymer ?
#
loop_
_entity_poly.entity_id
_entity_poly.type
_entity_poly.pdbx_seq_one_letter_code
_entity_poly.pdbx_strand_id
1 'polypeptide(L)'
;MTYNLTSDAQKQDEKAKNLARVRQSLIEELDAINVYEERVQAINDKGLKKVLAHNRDEEKEHAAMLIEYLRKNDAIFDKKFEEHD
;
A
#
# COMPACT_ATOMS: atom_id res chain seq x y z
N MET A 1 -5.04 10.97 -2.25
CA MET A 1 -4.22 11.55 -3.35
C MET A 1 -4.46 10.70 -4.60
N THR A 2 -5.02 11.24 -5.69
CA THR A 2 -5.35 10.42 -6.88
C THR A 2 -4.14 10.25 -7.79
N TYR A 3 -3.71 9.01 -8.01
CA TYR A 3 -2.70 8.69 -9.02
C TYR A 3 -3.30 8.78 -10.41
N ASN A 4 -3.23 9.98 -10.98
CA ASN A 4 -3.58 10.18 -12.37
C ASN A 4 -2.43 9.65 -13.22
N LEU A 5 -2.61 8.45 -13.76
CA LEU A 5 -1.81 7.95 -14.88
C LEU A 5 -1.69 9.08 -15.91
N THR A 6 -0.46 9.52 -16.19
CA THR A 6 -0.22 10.57 -17.18
C THR A 6 -0.68 10.09 -18.56
N SER A 7 -0.81 11.00 -19.53
CA SER A 7 -1.15 10.64 -20.92
C SER A 7 -0.26 9.54 -21.51
N ASP A 8 0.95 9.35 -20.97
CA ASP A 8 1.89 8.33 -21.40
C ASP A 8 1.62 6.92 -20.85
N ALA A 9 0.72 6.77 -19.88
CA ALA A 9 0.35 5.44 -19.36
C ALA A 9 -0.21 4.51 -20.43
N GLN A 10 -0.83 5.07 -21.48
CA GLN A 10 -1.30 4.30 -22.63
C GLN A 10 -0.16 3.65 -23.42
N LYS A 11 1.06 4.20 -23.35
CA LYS A 11 2.26 3.68 -24.03
C LYS A 11 2.92 2.51 -23.28
N GLN A 12 2.51 2.25 -22.03
CA GLN A 12 3.06 1.16 -21.23
C GLN A 12 2.54 -0.19 -21.71
N ASP A 13 3.37 -1.24 -21.54
CA ASP A 13 2.90 -2.61 -21.68
C ASP A 13 2.02 -3.03 -20.48
N GLU A 14 1.36 -4.19 -20.59
CA GLU A 14 0.46 -4.66 -19.54
C GLU A 14 1.18 -5.01 -18.23
N LYS A 15 2.46 -5.44 -18.30
CA LYS A 15 3.25 -5.71 -17.10
C LYS A 15 3.49 -4.43 -16.31
N ALA A 16 3.90 -3.36 -16.99
CA ALA A 16 4.15 -2.05 -16.38
C ALA A 16 2.88 -1.46 -15.79
N LYS A 17 1.73 -1.58 -16.48
CA LYS A 17 0.42 -1.15 -15.95
C LYS A 17 0.02 -1.94 -14.71
N ASN A 18 0.22 -3.25 -14.69
CA ASN A 18 -0.06 -4.09 -13.52
C ASN A 18 0.81 -3.70 -12.32
N LEU A 19 2.11 -3.48 -12.53
CA LEU A 19 2.99 -3.01 -11.46
C LEU A 19 2.60 -1.60 -10.97
N ALA A 20 2.11 -0.72 -11.84
CA ALA A 20 1.59 0.59 -11.44
C ALA A 20 0.34 0.46 -10.55
N ARG A 21 -0.58 -0.45 -10.87
CA ARG A 21 -1.76 -0.75 -10.03
C ARG A 21 -1.34 -1.22 -8.63
N VAL A 22 -0.42 -2.19 -8.56
CA VAL A 22 0.07 -2.73 -7.27
C VAL A 22 0.74 -1.65 -6.42
N ARG A 23 1.59 -0.80 -7.02
CA ARG A 23 2.21 0.33 -6.29
C ARG A 23 1.18 1.33 -5.81
N GLN A 24 0.17 1.63 -6.64
CA GLN A 24 -0.87 2.56 -6.24
C GLN A 24 -1.71 2.01 -5.09
N SER A 25 -2.08 0.74 -5.13
CA SER A 25 -2.74 0.07 -4.02
C SER A 25 -1.87 0.11 -2.75
N LEU A 26 -0.56 -0.15 -2.86
CA LEU A 26 0.34 -0.08 -1.70
C LEU A 26 0.38 1.33 -1.09
N ILE A 27 0.37 2.38 -1.92
CA ILE A 27 0.28 3.78 -1.44
C ILE A 27 -1.03 4.01 -0.69
N GLU A 28 -2.14 3.48 -1.20
CA GLU A 28 -3.47 3.60 -0.57
C GLU A 28 -3.52 2.89 0.79
N GLU A 29 -2.96 1.68 0.91
CA GLU A 29 -2.89 0.98 2.20
C GLU A 29 -2.03 1.74 3.22
N LEU A 30 -0.89 2.28 2.80
CA LEU A 30 -0.03 3.09 3.68
C LEU A 30 -0.71 4.39 4.14
N ASP A 31 -1.48 5.05 3.26
CA ASP A 31 -2.28 6.22 3.62
C ASP A 31 -3.38 5.85 4.62
N ALA A 32 -4.07 4.72 4.39
CA ALA A 32 -5.09 4.20 5.30
C ALA A 32 -4.52 3.89 6.69
N ILE A 33 -3.33 3.28 6.77
CA ILE A 33 -2.62 3.02 8.04
C ILE A 33 -2.41 4.33 8.81
N ASN A 34 -1.87 5.37 8.16
CA ASN A 34 -1.62 6.66 8.80
C ASN A 34 -2.92 7.32 9.29
N VAL A 35 -3.95 7.32 8.44
CA VAL A 35 -5.25 7.89 8.76
C VAL A 35 -5.91 7.16 9.93
N TYR A 36 -5.86 5.84 9.98
CA TYR A 36 -6.40 5.09 11.11
C TYR A 36 -5.58 5.33 12.39
N GLU A 37 -4.25 5.37 12.31
CA GLU A 37 -3.39 5.66 13.45
C GLU A 37 -3.74 7.00 14.10
N GLU A 38 -3.85 8.07 13.30
CA GLU A 38 -4.24 9.40 13.77
C GLU A 38 -5.60 9.35 14.50
N ARG A 39 -6.60 8.70 13.89
CA ARG A 39 -7.95 8.59 14.46
C ARG A 39 -7.99 7.79 15.74
N VAL A 40 -7.25 6.68 15.82
CA VAL A 40 -7.14 5.85 17.03
C VAL A 40 -6.59 6.68 18.20
N GLN A 41 -5.61 7.54 17.94
CA GLN A 41 -5.04 8.42 18.94
C GLN A 41 -6.02 9.53 19.35
N ALA A 42 -6.76 10.12 18.40
CA ALA A 42 -7.65 11.26 18.63
C ALA A 42 -9.01 10.92 19.28
N ILE A 43 -9.54 9.71 19.07
CA ILE A 43 -10.87 9.31 19.57
C ILE A 43 -10.85 9.06 21.08
N ASN A 44 -12.00 9.16 21.77
CA ASN A 44 -12.14 8.75 23.18
C ASN A 44 -12.98 7.49 23.37
N ASP A 45 -13.88 7.19 22.42
CA ASP A 45 -14.73 6.01 22.46
C ASP A 45 -13.91 4.72 22.28
N LYS A 46 -13.93 3.87 23.31
CA LYS A 46 -13.13 2.64 23.34
C LYS A 46 -13.58 1.61 22.30
N GLY A 47 -14.88 1.55 22.00
CA GLY A 47 -15.43 0.61 21.03
C GLY A 47 -14.94 0.94 19.61
N LEU A 48 -15.08 2.21 19.22
CA LEU A 48 -14.61 2.72 17.94
C LEU A 48 -13.09 2.64 17.81
N LYS A 49 -12.32 2.93 18.87
CA LYS A 49 -10.86 2.70 18.85
C LYS A 49 -10.51 1.27 18.48
N LYS A 50 -11.19 0.29 19.05
CA LYS A 50 -10.93 -1.13 18.78
C LYS A 50 -11.18 -1.47 17.31
N VAL A 51 -12.27 -0.95 16.73
CA VAL A 51 -12.59 -1.17 15.30
C VAL A 51 -11.53 -0.52 14.40
N LEU A 52 -11.17 0.75 14.65
CA LEU A 52 -10.20 1.44 13.81
C LEU A 52 -8.78 0.86 13.94
N ALA A 53 -8.39 0.41 15.14
CA ALA A 53 -7.11 -0.27 15.34
C ALA A 53 -7.06 -1.63 14.63
N HIS A 54 -8.18 -2.38 14.62
CA HIS A 54 -8.28 -3.62 13.86
C HIS A 54 -8.10 -3.37 12.36
N ASN A 55 -8.88 -2.44 11.79
CA ASN A 55 -8.78 -2.10 10.37
C ASN A 55 -7.36 -1.66 9.99
N ARG A 56 -6.74 -0.79 10.80
CA ARG A 56 -5.34 -0.37 10.61
C ARG A 56 -4.37 -1.55 10.49
N ASP A 57 -4.56 -2.56 11.33
CA ASP A 57 -3.66 -3.72 11.36
C ASP A 57 -3.94 -4.67 10.19
N GLU A 58 -5.18 -4.75 9.68
CA GLU A 58 -5.50 -5.44 8.42
C GLU A 58 -4.86 -4.75 7.21
N GLU A 59 -4.84 -3.41 7.13
CA GLU A 59 -4.18 -2.71 6.01
C GLU A 59 -2.67 -2.98 5.96
N LYS A 60 -2.04 -3.30 7.10
CA LYS A 60 -0.63 -3.73 7.13
C LYS A 60 -0.43 -5.10 6.49
N GLU A 61 -1.39 -6.01 6.66
CA GLU A 61 -1.40 -7.29 5.95
C GLU A 61 -1.58 -7.07 4.44
N HIS A 62 -2.53 -6.22 4.03
CA HIS A 62 -2.71 -5.86 2.63
C HIS A 62 -1.44 -5.26 2.01
N ALA A 63 -0.79 -4.32 2.71
CA ALA A 63 0.48 -3.74 2.31
C ALA A 63 1.58 -4.82 2.15
N ALA A 64 1.69 -5.75 3.09
CA ALA A 64 2.66 -6.84 3.02
C ALA A 64 2.42 -7.76 1.82
N MET A 65 1.16 -8.12 1.54
CA MET A 65 0.79 -8.93 0.38
C MET A 65 1.15 -8.24 -0.95
N LEU A 66 0.94 -6.93 -1.05
CA LEU A 66 1.30 -6.13 -2.22
C LEU A 66 2.82 -6.02 -2.40
N ILE A 67 3.57 -5.85 -1.32
CA ILE A 67 5.05 -5.85 -1.33
C ILE A 67 5.57 -7.20 -1.84
N GLU A 68 5.03 -8.31 -1.33
CA GLU A 68 5.43 -9.65 -1.79
C GLU A 68 5.15 -9.87 -3.28
N TYR A 69 4.02 -9.34 -3.79
CA TYR A 69 3.75 -9.35 -5.22
C TYR A 69 4.80 -8.53 -6.00
N LEU A 70 5.19 -7.34 -5.51
CA LEU A 70 6.23 -6.53 -6.15
C LEU A 70 7.56 -7.27 -6.18
N ARG A 71 7.99 -7.88 -5.07
CA ARG A 71 9.21 -8.70 -5.01
C ARG A 71 9.21 -9.81 -6.06
N LYS A 72 8.10 -10.54 -6.20
CA LYS A 72 7.99 -11.62 -7.20
C LYS A 72 8.03 -11.15 -8.66
N ASN A 73 7.69 -9.89 -8.95
CA ASN A 73 7.41 -9.42 -10.32
C ASN A 73 8.31 -8.27 -10.82
N ASP A 74 9.08 -7.65 -9.93
CA ASP A 74 10.04 -6.58 -10.19
C ASP A 74 11.42 -6.96 -9.62
N ALA A 75 12.32 -7.43 -10.49
CA ALA A 75 13.62 -7.96 -10.10
C ALA A 75 14.53 -6.92 -9.42
N ILE A 76 14.38 -5.63 -9.73
CA ILE A 76 15.15 -4.58 -9.06
C ILE A 76 14.59 -4.33 -7.68
N PHE A 77 13.27 -4.36 -7.53
CA PHE A 77 12.61 -4.22 -6.23
C PHE A 77 13.03 -5.34 -5.28
N ASP A 78 13.00 -6.61 -5.74
CA ASP A 78 13.43 -7.75 -4.93
C ASP A 78 14.91 -7.66 -4.53
N LYS A 79 15.78 -7.36 -5.50
CA LYS A 79 17.21 -7.14 -5.22
C LYS A 79 17.43 -6.04 -4.16
N LYS A 80 16.64 -4.96 -4.20
CA LYS A 80 16.74 -3.89 -3.20
C LYS A 80 16.29 -4.33 -1.81
N PHE A 81 15.31 -5.23 -1.73
CA PHE A 81 14.97 -5.87 -0.47
C PHE A 81 16.11 -6.76 0.03
N GLU A 82 16.66 -7.65 -0.81
CA GLU A 82 17.79 -8.52 -0.41
C GLU A 82 19.04 -7.75 0.04
N GLU A 83 19.28 -6.56 -0.51
CA GLU A 83 20.41 -5.69 -0.11
C GLU A 83 20.17 -4.95 1.23
N HIS A 84 18.93 -4.89 1.71
CA HIS A 84 18.52 -4.07 2.86
C HIS A 84 17.73 -4.82 3.94
N ASP A 85 17.40 -6.10 3.73
CA ASP A 85 16.86 -7.06 4.71
C ASP A 85 17.97 -7.59 5.65
#